data_AF-A0A9W9NCQ3-F1
#
_entry.id   AF-A0A9W9NCQ3-F1
#
_cell.length_a   1.000
_cell.length_b   1.000
_cell.length_c   1.000
_cell.angle_alpha   90.00
_cell.angle_beta   90.00
_cell.angle_gamma   90.00
#
_symmetry.space_group_name_H-M   'P 1'
#
loop_
_entity.id
_entity.type
_entity.pdbx_description
1 polymer ?
#
loop_
_entity_poly.entity_id
_entity_poly.type
_entity_poly.pdbx_seq_one_letter_code
_entity_poly.pdbx_strand_id
1 'polypeptide(L)'
;MPGFGIKYFEPIISLLQYYRVRLETQLQKLQELDIFAGNKYLIHPLRDFIAMQLPKVEISNEKNLFLFTHYDLSPRNVLISTDQAKITGIIDFEFSGFFPELDEFVNDSAANEGDWPDTVYKVYLGRLETCGMNTPRNGIKDQLWREATLLSRLENNIAPWWLENVAPENRGQHSEDLRKSKEIVLETIQLLGASV
;
A
#
# COMPACT_ATOMS: atom_id res chain seq x y z
N MET A 1 2.38 21.08 1.39
CA MET A 1 2.90 20.00 2.26
C MET A 1 4.42 20.04 2.22
N PRO A 2 5.14 19.75 3.33
CA PRO A 2 6.56 19.44 3.24
C PRO A 2 6.73 18.27 2.26
N GLY A 3 7.67 18.39 1.32
CA GLY A 3 7.97 17.29 0.40
C GLY A 3 8.72 16.19 1.15
N PHE A 4 8.00 15.20 1.69
CA PHE A 4 8.60 13.98 2.21
C PHE A 4 8.97 13.06 1.04
N GLY A 5 10.05 12.31 1.19
CA GLY A 5 10.50 11.37 0.17
C GLY A 5 12.01 11.22 0.14
N ILE A 6 12.46 9.99 -0.08
CA ILE A 6 13.87 9.70 -0.31
C ILE A 6 14.24 10.23 -1.69
N LYS A 7 15.22 11.15 -1.76
CA LYS A 7 15.77 11.62 -3.04
C LYS A 7 16.50 10.48 -3.72
N TYR A 8 15.88 9.90 -4.73
CA TYR A 8 16.51 8.94 -5.63
C TYR A 8 16.93 9.67 -6.91
N PHE A 9 18.20 9.52 -7.29
CA PHE A 9 18.75 10.09 -8.53
C PHE A 9 18.78 9.07 -9.67
N GLU A 10 18.53 7.80 -9.35
CA GLU A 10 18.47 6.69 -10.29
C GLU A 10 17.03 6.14 -10.38
N PRO A 11 16.64 5.49 -11.48
CA PRO A 11 15.34 4.81 -11.55
C PRO A 11 15.23 3.67 -10.52
N ILE A 12 14.04 3.49 -9.94
CA ILE A 12 13.70 2.30 -9.16
C ILE A 12 13.51 1.14 -10.14
N ILE A 13 14.35 0.11 -10.04
CA ILE A 13 14.40 -0.99 -11.02
C ILE A 13 14.11 -2.37 -10.40
N SER A 14 13.86 -2.44 -9.09
CA SER A 14 13.52 -3.70 -8.42
C SER A 14 12.46 -3.52 -7.35
N LEU A 15 11.76 -4.61 -7.02
CA LEU A 15 10.77 -4.63 -5.94
C LEU A 15 11.39 -4.33 -4.57
N LEU A 16 12.60 -4.81 -4.30
CA LEU A 16 13.32 -4.46 -3.08
C LEU A 16 13.54 -2.94 -2.96
N GLN A 17 13.98 -2.27 -4.04
CA GLN A 17 14.15 -0.81 -4.02
C GLN A 17 12.81 -0.10 -3.84
N TYR A 18 11.79 -0.58 -4.54
CA TYR A 18 10.44 -0.05 -4.47
C TYR A 18 9.88 -0.04 -3.04
N TYR A 19 9.81 -1.21 -2.39
CA TYR A 19 9.30 -1.32 -1.03
C TYR A 19 10.19 -0.58 -0.02
N ARG A 20 11.51 -0.60 -0.22
CA ARG A 20 12.44 0.16 0.64
C ARG A 20 12.14 1.65 0.61
N VAL A 21 12.01 2.26 -0.57
CA VAL A 21 11.74 3.69 -0.71
C VAL A 21 10.41 4.07 -0.07
N ARG A 22 9.36 3.26 -0.26
CA ARG A 22 8.05 3.49 0.36
C ARG A 22 8.13 3.45 1.88
N LEU A 23 8.73 2.40 2.46
CA LEU A 23 8.87 2.26 3.91
C LEU A 23 9.78 3.31 4.52
N GLU A 24 10.91 3.66 3.88
CA GLU A 24 11.81 4.72 4.35
C GLU A 24 11.15 6.10 4.31
N THR A 25 10.29 6.37 3.33
CA THR A 25 9.51 7.60 3.26
C THR A 25 8.54 7.72 4.44
N GLN A 26 7.83 6.64 4.78
CA GLN A 26 6.96 6.63 5.96
C GLN A 26 7.76 6.74 7.27
N LEU A 27 8.92 6.09 7.33
CA LEU A 27 9.82 6.20 8.48
C LEU A 27 10.32 7.63 8.68
N GLN A 28 10.60 8.36 7.60
CA GLN A 28 10.95 9.78 7.65
C GLN A 28 9.81 10.60 8.26
N LYS A 29 8.57 10.38 7.82
CA LYS A 29 7.37 11.04 8.39
C LYS A 29 7.20 10.74 9.87
N LEU A 30 7.33 9.47 10.28
CA LEU A 30 7.29 9.05 11.69
C LEU A 30 8.34 9.78 12.53
N GLN A 31 9.54 10.02 11.97
CA GLN A 31 10.62 10.70 12.67
C GLN A 31 10.40 12.21 12.79
N GLU A 32 9.91 12.85 11.73
CA GLU A 32 9.84 14.31 11.59
C GLU A 32 8.54 14.92 12.13
N LEU A 33 7.40 14.22 12.03
CA LEU A 33 6.11 14.78 12.42
C LEU A 33 5.81 14.56 13.91
N ASP A 34 5.49 15.65 14.62
CA ASP A 34 5.23 15.64 16.06
C ASP A 34 3.99 14.82 16.47
N ILE A 35 3.00 14.69 15.60
CA ILE A 35 1.80 13.88 15.85
C ILE A 35 2.16 12.42 16.15
N PHE A 36 3.29 11.93 15.64
CA PHE A 36 3.75 10.56 15.85
C PHE A 36 4.75 10.41 17.00
N ALA A 37 4.94 11.43 17.84
CA ALA A 37 5.89 11.38 18.96
C ALA A 37 5.74 10.13 19.85
N GLY A 38 4.49 9.71 20.10
CA GLY A 38 4.18 8.50 20.88
C GLY A 38 4.65 7.20 20.25
N ASN A 39 4.87 7.15 18.93
CA ASN A 39 5.26 5.96 18.18
C ASN A 39 6.73 5.99 17.69
N LYS A 40 7.51 7.03 18.00
CA LYS A 40 8.91 7.16 17.53
C LYS A 40 9.83 6.01 17.98
N TYR A 41 9.49 5.27 19.01
CA TYR A 41 10.25 4.07 19.40
C TYR A 41 10.18 2.94 18.37
N LEU A 42 9.19 2.95 17.45
CA LEU A 42 9.08 1.99 16.35
C LEU A 42 10.18 2.18 15.29
N ILE A 43 10.88 3.33 15.30
CA ILE A 43 11.92 3.64 14.31
C ILE A 43 13.01 2.56 14.27
N HIS A 44 13.48 2.08 15.42
CA HIS A 44 14.56 1.10 15.44
C HIS A 44 14.14 -0.28 14.90
N PRO A 45 13.02 -0.88 15.38
CA PRO A 45 12.49 -2.11 14.77
C PRO A 45 12.21 -1.99 13.26
N LEU A 46 11.71 -0.84 12.80
CA LEU A 46 11.44 -0.60 11.37
C LEU A 46 12.74 -0.54 10.55
N ARG A 47 13.77 0.14 11.04
CA ARG A 47 15.09 0.15 10.39
C ARG A 47 15.68 -1.25 10.30
N ASP A 48 15.59 -2.00 11.39
CA ASP A 48 16.08 -3.38 11.45
C ASP A 48 15.34 -4.29 10.46
N PHE A 49 14.01 -4.15 10.37
CA PHE A 49 13.19 -4.84 9.37
C PHE A 49 13.62 -4.49 7.94
N ILE A 50 13.68 -3.19 7.59
CA ILE A 50 14.04 -2.72 6.25
C ILE A 50 15.45 -3.20 5.83
N ALA A 51 16.40 -3.18 6.78
CA ALA A 51 17.79 -3.56 6.50
C ALA A 51 18.00 -5.08 6.43
N MET A 52 17.37 -5.85 7.33
CA MET A 52 17.74 -7.26 7.55
C MET A 52 16.68 -8.26 7.09
N GLN A 53 15.40 -7.89 7.11
CA GLN A 53 14.29 -8.80 6.83
C GLN A 53 13.68 -8.55 5.46
N LEU A 54 13.44 -7.29 5.08
CA LEU A 54 12.87 -6.93 3.77
C LEU A 54 13.59 -7.59 2.58
N PRO A 55 14.94 -7.66 2.51
CA PRO A 55 15.64 -8.36 1.41
C PRO A 55 15.38 -9.87 1.35
N LYS A 56 14.91 -10.47 2.44
CA LYS A 56 14.66 -11.91 2.55
C LYS A 56 13.21 -12.31 2.27
N VAL A 57 12.28 -11.34 2.28
CA VAL A 57 10.88 -11.54 1.89
C VAL A 57 10.83 -11.93 0.40
N GLU A 58 10.01 -12.92 0.01
CA GLU A 58 10.04 -13.51 -1.34
C GLU A 58 9.75 -12.44 -2.41
N ILE A 59 8.73 -11.61 -2.19
CA ILE A 59 8.31 -10.56 -3.12
C ILE A 59 9.41 -9.55 -3.43
N SER A 60 10.32 -9.28 -2.49
CA SER A 60 11.44 -8.35 -2.74
C SER A 60 12.40 -8.85 -3.82
N ASN A 61 12.44 -10.16 -4.06
CA ASN A 61 13.34 -10.83 -5.00
C ASN A 61 12.65 -11.24 -6.31
N GLU A 62 11.34 -11.05 -6.41
CA GLU A 62 10.59 -11.37 -7.62
C GLU A 62 10.88 -10.38 -8.75
N LYS A 63 10.76 -10.88 -9.99
CA LYS A 63 10.80 -10.03 -11.18
C LYS A 63 9.42 -9.45 -11.40
N ASN A 64 9.35 -8.13 -11.58
CA ASN A 64 8.09 -7.47 -11.87
C ASN A 64 8.29 -6.32 -12.86
N LEU A 65 7.22 -6.00 -13.59
CA LEU A 65 7.15 -4.84 -14.47
C LEU A 65 6.51 -3.70 -13.69
N PHE A 66 7.06 -2.49 -13.88
CA PHE A 66 6.41 -1.28 -13.43
C PHE A 66 5.50 -0.78 -14.54
N LEU A 67 4.19 -0.86 -14.30
CA LEU A 67 3.14 -0.52 -15.25
C LEU A 67 2.42 0.74 -14.78
N PHE A 68 1.84 1.49 -15.73
CA PHE A 68 0.94 2.57 -15.36
C PHE A 68 -0.28 1.97 -14.66
N THR A 69 -0.36 2.23 -13.36
CA THR A 69 -1.28 1.63 -12.39
C THR A 69 -2.16 2.75 -11.86
N HIS A 70 -3.47 2.53 -11.82
CA HIS A 70 -4.41 3.51 -11.29
C HIS A 70 -4.30 3.59 -9.77
N TYR A 71 -4.04 2.45 -9.12
CA TYR A 71 -3.90 2.26 -7.67
C TYR A 71 -5.19 2.46 -6.87
N ASP A 72 -6.12 3.29 -7.34
CA ASP A 72 -7.44 3.50 -6.72
C ASP A 72 -8.61 3.11 -7.65
N LEU A 73 -8.50 2.02 -8.40
CA LEU A 73 -9.53 1.65 -9.39
C LEU A 73 -10.75 0.99 -8.72
N SER A 74 -11.65 1.83 -8.23
CA SER A 74 -12.91 1.43 -7.62
C SER A 74 -14.12 1.81 -8.51
N PRO A 75 -15.32 1.26 -8.27
CA PRO A 75 -16.49 1.56 -9.10
C PRO A 75 -16.87 3.04 -9.13
N ARG A 76 -16.58 3.80 -8.07
CA ARG A 76 -16.80 5.26 -8.00
C ARG A 76 -15.95 6.04 -9.00
N ASN A 77 -14.82 5.47 -9.42
CA ASN A 77 -13.84 6.09 -10.31
C ASN A 77 -14.06 5.69 -11.78
N VAL A 78 -15.11 4.92 -12.08
CA VAL A 78 -15.50 4.51 -13.43
C VAL A 78 -16.82 5.14 -13.82
N LEU A 79 -16.79 6.00 -14.84
CA LEU A 79 -17.97 6.65 -15.40
C LEU A 79 -18.62 5.74 -16.44
N ILE A 80 -19.94 5.56 -16.33
CA ILE A 80 -20.73 4.69 -17.21
C ILE A 80 -21.87 5.50 -17.85
N SER A 81 -22.09 5.30 -19.15
CA SER A 81 -23.24 5.88 -19.86
C SER A 81 -24.55 5.31 -19.33
N THR A 82 -25.52 6.19 -19.08
CA THR A 82 -26.84 5.82 -18.52
C THR A 82 -27.70 4.97 -19.46
N ASP A 83 -27.44 5.02 -20.76
CA ASP A 83 -28.27 4.38 -21.80
C ASP A 83 -27.70 3.06 -22.34
N GLN A 84 -26.38 2.84 -22.26
CA GLN A 84 -25.69 1.75 -22.97
C GLN A 84 -24.76 0.91 -22.10
N ALA A 85 -24.69 1.15 -20.78
CA ALA A 85 -23.76 0.47 -19.87
C ALA A 85 -22.30 0.45 -20.41
N LYS A 86 -21.90 1.51 -21.12
CA LYS A 86 -20.56 1.69 -21.68
C LYS A 86 -19.72 2.51 -20.74
N ILE A 87 -18.48 2.09 -20.50
CA ILE A 87 -17.49 2.91 -19.81
C ILE A 87 -17.20 4.14 -20.69
N THR A 88 -17.44 5.33 -20.15
CA THR A 88 -17.20 6.62 -20.83
C THR A 88 -15.99 7.35 -20.29
N GLY A 89 -15.49 6.96 -19.11
CA GLY A 89 -14.31 7.55 -18.52
C GLY A 89 -13.83 6.78 -17.30
N ILE A 90 -12.54 6.94 -17.02
CA ILE A 90 -11.89 6.58 -15.76
C ILE A 90 -11.36 7.90 -15.20
N ILE A 91 -11.53 8.14 -13.91
CA ILE A 91 -11.18 9.40 -13.24
C ILE A 91 -10.40 9.11 -11.95
N ASP A 92 -9.93 10.17 -11.29
CA ASP A 92 -9.28 10.09 -9.97
C ASP A 92 -7.89 9.42 -9.98
N PHE A 93 -7.00 9.97 -10.82
CA PHE A 93 -5.63 9.49 -11.00
C PHE A 93 -4.64 10.05 -9.97
N GLU A 94 -5.09 10.63 -8.86
CA GLU A 94 -4.20 11.33 -7.91
C GLU A 94 -3.19 10.40 -7.21
N PHE A 95 -3.53 9.11 -7.12
CA PHE A 95 -2.65 8.06 -6.60
C PHE A 95 -1.98 7.22 -7.70
N SER A 96 -2.21 7.55 -8.98
CA SER A 96 -1.68 6.77 -10.09
C SER A 96 -0.17 6.92 -10.24
N GLY A 97 0.47 5.90 -10.80
CA GLY A 97 1.91 5.91 -10.99
C GLY A 97 2.40 4.69 -11.75
N PHE A 98 3.72 4.53 -11.81
CA PHE A 98 4.35 3.33 -12.35
C PHE A 98 4.69 2.38 -11.21
N PHE A 99 3.83 1.39 -10.99
CA PHE A 99 3.90 0.47 -9.86
C PHE A 99 3.92 -0.99 -10.34
N PRO A 100 4.29 -1.94 -9.46
CA PRO A 100 4.14 -3.37 -9.74
C PRO A 100 2.69 -3.72 -10.08
N GLU A 101 2.46 -4.71 -10.94
CA GLU A 101 1.10 -5.15 -11.34
C GLU A 101 0.19 -5.45 -10.13
N LEU A 102 0.76 -6.02 -9.06
CA LEU A 102 0.06 -6.36 -7.83
C LEU A 102 -0.59 -5.16 -7.15
N ASP A 103 0.01 -3.98 -7.27
CA ASP A 103 -0.42 -2.78 -6.55
C ASP A 103 -1.79 -2.27 -7.02
N GLU A 104 -2.23 -2.62 -8.23
CA GLU A 104 -3.59 -2.33 -8.70
C GLU A 104 -4.65 -2.99 -7.80
N PHE A 105 -4.34 -4.16 -7.24
CA PHE A 105 -5.28 -4.94 -6.41
C PHE A 105 -5.04 -4.78 -4.90
N VAL A 106 -3.80 -4.50 -4.49
CA VAL A 106 -3.46 -4.42 -3.06
C VAL A 106 -4.26 -3.33 -2.36
N ASN A 107 -4.47 -2.19 -3.02
CA ASN A 107 -5.21 -1.08 -2.41
C ASN A 107 -6.70 -1.44 -2.14
N ASP A 108 -7.32 -2.22 -3.04
CA ASP A 108 -8.68 -2.77 -2.84
C ASP A 108 -8.81 -3.60 -1.56
N SER A 109 -7.73 -4.26 -1.14
CA SER A 109 -7.71 -5.13 0.04
C SER A 109 -7.19 -4.46 1.31
N ALA A 110 -6.33 -3.43 1.18
CA ALA A 110 -5.61 -2.83 2.31
C ALA A 110 -6.16 -1.47 2.75
N ALA A 111 -6.73 -0.67 1.84
CA ALA A 111 -7.20 0.69 2.13
C ALA A 111 -8.67 0.92 1.77
N ASN A 112 -9.19 0.20 0.77
CA ASN A 112 -10.53 0.37 0.21
C ASN A 112 -11.49 -0.76 0.58
N GLU A 113 -11.29 -1.38 1.75
CA GLU A 113 -12.15 -2.48 2.21
C GLU A 113 -13.62 -2.01 2.25
N GLY A 114 -14.46 -2.66 1.43
CA GLY A 114 -15.90 -2.36 1.33
C GLY A 114 -16.32 -1.44 0.19
N ASP A 115 -15.38 -0.86 -0.57
CA ASP A 115 -15.72 -0.05 -1.76
C ASP A 115 -16.29 -0.89 -2.89
N TRP A 116 -15.82 -2.13 -3.00
CA TRP A 116 -16.37 -3.12 -3.90
C TRP A 116 -17.35 -4.03 -3.16
N PRO A 117 -18.61 -4.18 -3.63
CA PRO A 117 -19.44 -5.30 -3.20
C PRO A 117 -18.80 -6.62 -3.62
N ASP A 118 -18.65 -7.59 -2.71
CA ASP A 118 -17.96 -8.87 -2.93
C ASP A 118 -18.35 -9.56 -4.24
N THR A 119 -19.66 -9.60 -4.54
CA THR A 119 -20.18 -10.25 -5.75
C THR A 119 -19.72 -9.54 -7.02
N VAL A 120 -19.61 -8.21 -6.97
CA VAL A 120 -19.16 -7.39 -8.10
C VAL A 120 -17.66 -7.55 -8.29
N TYR A 121 -16.88 -7.49 -7.21
CA TYR A 121 -15.43 -7.70 -7.28
C TYR A 121 -15.07 -9.07 -7.86
N LYS A 122 -15.78 -10.13 -7.42
CA LYS A 122 -15.59 -11.49 -7.93
C LYS A 122 -15.85 -11.60 -9.43
N VAL A 123 -16.84 -10.87 -9.94
CA VAL A 123 -17.15 -10.82 -11.39
C VAL A 123 -16.09 -10.03 -12.13
N TYR A 124 -15.66 -8.88 -11.59
CA TYR A 124 -14.59 -8.05 -12.14
C TYR A 124 -13.29 -8.86 -12.32
N LEU A 125 -12.79 -9.49 -11.25
CA LEU A 125 -11.60 -10.35 -11.33
C LEU A 125 -11.77 -11.48 -12.35
N GLY A 126 -12.95 -12.11 -12.40
CA GLY A 126 -13.23 -13.14 -13.39
C GLY A 126 -13.19 -12.66 -14.83
N ARG A 127 -13.60 -11.42 -15.09
CA ARG A 127 -13.48 -10.83 -16.43
C ARG A 127 -12.02 -10.57 -16.80
N LEU A 128 -11.22 -10.04 -15.87
CA LEU A 128 -9.78 -9.86 -16.08
C LEU A 128 -9.08 -11.19 -16.40
N GLU A 129 -9.40 -12.23 -15.64
CA GLU A 129 -8.86 -13.59 -15.87
C GLU A 129 -9.24 -14.13 -17.26
N THR A 130 -10.48 -13.90 -17.72
CA THR A 130 -10.87 -14.30 -19.09
C THR A 130 -10.12 -13.52 -20.18
N CYS A 131 -9.58 -12.35 -19.84
CA CYS A 131 -8.70 -11.58 -20.71
C CYS A 131 -7.22 -11.97 -20.57
N GLY A 132 -6.90 -12.98 -19.76
CA GLY A 132 -5.53 -13.47 -19.56
C GLY A 132 -4.71 -12.67 -18.55
N MET A 133 -5.34 -11.81 -17.75
CA MET A 133 -4.66 -11.05 -16.70
C MET A 133 -4.50 -11.90 -15.44
N ASN A 134 -3.39 -11.71 -14.73
CA ASN A 134 -3.21 -12.28 -13.41
C ASN A 134 -4.03 -11.47 -12.39
N THR A 135 -4.66 -12.17 -11.46
CA THR A 135 -5.45 -11.58 -10.36
C THR A 135 -5.06 -12.25 -9.05
N PRO A 136 -5.42 -11.65 -7.90
CA PRO A 136 -5.23 -12.29 -6.60
C PRO A 136 -5.92 -13.65 -6.46
N ARG A 137 -6.92 -13.94 -7.30
CA ARG A 137 -7.63 -15.22 -7.32
C ARG A 137 -6.99 -16.24 -8.27
N ASN A 138 -6.27 -15.79 -9.29
CA ASN A 138 -5.72 -16.64 -10.32
C ASN A 138 -4.47 -16.02 -10.97
N GLY A 139 -3.36 -16.75 -10.97
CA GLY A 139 -2.10 -16.34 -11.63
C GLY A 139 -1.10 -15.65 -10.70
N ILE A 140 -1.56 -14.93 -9.67
CA ILE A 140 -0.69 -14.45 -8.59
C ILE A 140 -0.49 -15.56 -7.56
N LYS A 141 0.77 -15.80 -7.13
CA LYS A 141 1.06 -16.74 -6.04
C LYS A 141 0.52 -16.20 -4.71
N ASP A 142 -0.15 -17.05 -3.93
CA ASP A 142 -0.71 -16.70 -2.61
C ASP A 142 0.32 -16.06 -1.67
N GLN A 143 1.56 -16.57 -1.65
CA GLN A 143 2.63 -16.03 -0.82
C GLN A 143 2.96 -14.58 -1.19
N LEU A 144 3.11 -14.28 -2.49
CA LEU A 144 3.41 -12.93 -2.98
C LEU A 144 2.26 -11.97 -2.69
N TRP A 145 1.02 -12.42 -2.88
CA TRP A 145 -0.16 -11.64 -2.53
C TRP A 145 -0.20 -11.31 -1.03
N ARG A 146 0.06 -12.30 -0.18
CA ARG A 146 0.12 -12.12 1.28
C ARG A 146 1.23 -11.13 1.67
N GLU A 147 2.41 -11.24 1.09
CA GLU A 147 3.52 -10.34 1.40
C GLU A 147 3.25 -8.91 0.91
N ALA A 148 2.69 -8.73 -0.29
CA ALA A 148 2.32 -7.42 -0.82
C ALA A 148 1.30 -6.70 0.07
N THR A 149 0.24 -7.42 0.48
CA THR A 149 -0.81 -6.89 1.35
C THR A 149 -0.30 -6.57 2.74
N LEU A 150 0.58 -7.40 3.31
CA LEU A 150 1.26 -7.10 4.58
C LEU A 150 2.18 -5.88 4.45
N LEU A 151 2.98 -5.76 3.38
CA LEU A 151 3.84 -4.59 3.16
C LEU A 151 3.04 -3.29 3.02
N SER A 152 1.92 -3.32 2.30
CA SER A 152 1.01 -2.16 2.20
C SER A 152 0.37 -1.81 3.55
N ARG A 153 -0.08 -2.82 4.31
CA ARG A 153 -0.62 -2.62 5.67
C ARG A 153 0.42 -2.03 6.61
N LEU A 154 1.68 -2.48 6.52
CA LEU A 154 2.80 -1.92 7.27
C LEU A 154 3.00 -0.45 6.91
N GLU A 155 3.14 -0.14 5.62
CA GLU A 155 3.35 1.21 5.12
C GLU A 155 2.27 2.18 5.60
N ASN A 156 1.00 1.83 5.42
CA ASN A 156 -0.15 2.66 5.80
C ASN A 156 -0.25 2.93 7.31
N ASN A 157 0.45 2.14 8.14
CA ASN A 157 0.41 2.26 9.60
C ASN A 157 1.69 2.79 10.24
N ILE A 158 2.79 2.97 9.50
CA ILE A 158 4.00 3.61 10.03
C ILE A 158 3.74 5.10 10.34
N ALA A 159 3.15 5.80 9.37
CA ALA A 159 2.76 7.20 9.48
C ALA A 159 1.46 7.43 8.68
N PRO A 160 0.29 7.12 9.26
CA PRO A 160 -0.98 7.21 8.55
C PRO A 160 -1.27 8.62 8.02
N TRP A 161 -1.64 8.71 6.74
CA TRP A 161 -1.79 10.00 6.05
C TRP A 161 -2.88 10.89 6.66
N TRP A 162 -3.96 10.30 7.18
CA TRP A 162 -5.05 11.04 7.81
C TRP A 162 -4.64 11.70 9.14
N LEU A 163 -3.52 11.28 9.73
CA LEU A 163 -2.95 11.88 10.93
C LEU A 163 -1.94 12.99 10.62
N GLU A 164 -1.39 13.04 9.40
CA GLU A 164 -0.35 14.00 9.01
C GLU A 164 -0.82 15.46 9.07
N ASN A 165 -2.11 15.71 8.81
CA ASN A 165 -2.69 17.05 8.72
C ASN A 165 -3.58 17.42 9.92
N VAL A 166 -3.47 16.69 11.04
CA VAL A 166 -4.24 16.95 12.25
C VAL A 166 -3.77 18.25 12.91
N ALA A 167 -4.71 19.16 13.14
CA ALA A 167 -4.45 20.42 13.82
C ALA A 167 -3.91 20.17 15.26
N PRO A 168 -2.95 20.98 15.76
CA PRO A 168 -2.32 20.78 17.07
C PRO A 168 -3.29 20.56 18.25
N GLU A 169 -4.41 21.27 18.24
CA GLU A 169 -5.50 21.20 19.22
C GLU A 169 -6.24 19.86 19.25
N ASN A 170 -6.23 19.10 18.15
CA ASN A 170 -6.93 17.82 18.02
C ASN A 170 -6.01 16.61 18.19
N ARG A 171 -4.70 16.81 18.37
CA ARG A 171 -3.72 15.69 18.45
C ARG A 171 -4.04 14.69 19.56
N GLY A 172 -4.58 15.15 20.69
CA GLY A 172 -4.98 14.27 21.80
C GLY A 172 -6.15 13.33 21.49
N GLN A 173 -6.94 13.62 20.45
CA GLN A 173 -8.11 12.83 20.07
C GLN A 173 -7.73 11.56 19.27
N HIS A 174 -6.49 11.49 18.77
CA HIS A 174 -6.00 10.38 17.94
C HIS A 174 -5.12 9.38 18.67
N SER A 175 -5.12 9.38 20.02
CA SER A 175 -4.31 8.45 20.80
C SER A 175 -4.66 6.98 20.50
N GLU A 176 -5.93 6.70 20.25
CA GLU A 176 -6.42 5.37 19.90
C GLU A 176 -5.98 4.95 18.49
N ASP A 177 -6.00 5.86 17.53
CA ASP A 177 -5.50 5.60 16.17
C ASP A 177 -4.00 5.29 16.20
N LEU A 178 -3.22 6.07 16.96
CA LEU A 178 -1.78 5.83 17.15
C LEU A 178 -1.51 4.47 17.81
N ARG A 179 -2.33 4.08 18.80
CA ARG A 179 -2.23 2.77 19.46
C ARG A 179 -2.52 1.63 18.49
N LYS A 180 -3.58 1.74 17.69
CA LYS A 180 -3.96 0.75 16.67
C LYS A 180 -2.87 0.61 15.61
N SER A 181 -2.40 1.74 15.05
CA SER A 181 -1.35 1.72 14.02
C SER A 181 -0.06 1.10 14.54
N LYS A 182 0.32 1.39 15.79
CA LYS A 182 1.44 0.70 16.46
C LYS A 182 1.27 -0.82 16.48
N GLU A 183 0.12 -1.30 16.96
CA GLU A 183 -0.15 -2.74 17.09
C GLU A 183 -0.05 -3.43 15.73
N ILE A 184 -0.61 -2.80 14.69
CA ILE A 184 -0.54 -3.27 13.31
C ILE A 184 0.91 -3.32 12.82
N VAL A 185 1.73 -2.29 13.07
CA VAL A 185 3.14 -2.27 12.65
C VAL A 185 3.91 -3.44 13.28
N LEU A 186 3.76 -3.66 14.58
CA LEU A 186 4.49 -4.72 15.29
C LEU A 186 4.04 -6.12 14.84
N GLU A 187 2.73 -6.34 14.71
CA GLU A 187 2.15 -7.59 14.19
C GLU A 187 2.68 -7.88 12.78
N THR A 188 2.68 -6.87 11.91
CA THR A 188 3.04 -7.04 10.50
C THR A 188 4.52 -7.34 10.30
N ILE A 189 5.42 -6.68 11.06
CA ILE A 189 6.85 -7.00 11.07
C ILE A 189 7.07 -8.45 11.49
N GLN A 190 6.35 -8.93 12.52
CA GLN A 190 6.46 -10.30 12.99
C GLN A 190 5.98 -11.31 11.93
N LEU A 191 4.85 -11.04 11.27
CA LEU A 191 4.29 -11.93 10.24
C LEU A 191 5.18 -12.02 8.98
N LEU A 192 5.78 -10.90 8.57
CA LEU A 192 6.73 -10.86 7.46
C LEU A 192 8.05 -11.56 7.84
N GLY A 193 8.53 -11.36 9.07
CA GLY A 193 9.75 -12.01 9.57
C GLY A 193 9.62 -13.53 9.79
N ALA A 194 8.42 -14.03 10.10
CA ALA A 194 8.14 -15.46 10.25
C ALA A 194 8.00 -16.20 8.90
N SER A 195 7.93 -15.46 7.79
CA SER A 195 7.82 -16.02 6.43
C SER A 195 9.19 -16.28 5.78
N VAL A 196 10.28 -16.02 6.52
CA VAL A 196 11.68 -16.09 6.08
C VAL A 196 12.40 -17.27 6.72
#